data_AF-A0A4R4CVN9-F1
#
_entry.id   AF-A0A4R4CVN9-F1
#
_cell.length_a   1.000
_cell.length_b   1.000
_cell.length_c   1.000
_cell.angle_alpha   90.00
_cell.angle_beta   90.00
_cell.angle_gamma   90.00
#
_symmetry.space_group_name_H-M   'P 1'
#
loop_
_entity.id
_entity.type
_entity.pdbx_description
1 polymer ?
#
loop_
_entity_poly.entity_id
_entity_poly.type
_entity_poly.pdbx_seq_one_letter_code
_entity_poly.pdbx_strand_id
1 'polypeptide(L)' 'MKENSTKLNTGNTNKKDNKKKRPDFIEEMKMEIASELGIIQQVKNEGWDSLSPRISGKIGGKLSQRLKRINK' A
#
# COMPACT_ATOMS: atom_id res chain seq x y z
N MET A 1 26.03 1.10 -16.47
CA MET A 1 25.26 1.25 -15.22
C MET A 1 24.08 2.14 -15.52
N LYS A 2 22.86 1.69 -15.18
CA LYS A 2 21.57 2.41 -15.19
C LYS A 2 21.10 2.73 -16.63
N GLU A 3 19.85 2.52 -17.06
CA GLU A 3 18.59 2.86 -16.41
C GLU A 3 17.48 1.89 -16.87
N ASN A 4 16.99 1.05 -15.97
CA ASN A 4 15.71 0.35 -16.18
C ASN A 4 14.59 1.31 -15.79
N SER A 5 14.29 2.24 -16.69
CA SER A 5 13.14 3.13 -16.61
C SER A 5 11.89 2.31 -16.93
N THR A 6 11.40 1.57 -15.94
CA THR A 6 10.12 0.88 -15.98
C THR A 6 9.03 1.93 -16.15
N LYS A 7 8.59 2.11 -17.41
CA LYS A 7 7.37 2.82 -17.74
C LYS A 7 6.23 2.17 -16.98
N LEU A 8 5.64 2.89 -16.03
CA LEU A 8 4.32 2.55 -15.52
C LEU A 8 3.32 3.58 -16.04
N ASN A 9 2.26 2.97 -16.54
CA ASN A 9 1.32 3.45 -17.53
C ASN A 9 0.23 4.28 -16.85
N THR A 10 -0.14 5.39 -17.48
CA THR A 10 -1.21 6.30 -17.09
C THR A 10 -2.56 5.58 -17.18
N GLY A 11 -3.39 5.64 -16.12
CA GLY A 11 -4.72 5.03 -16.09
C GLY A 11 -5.65 5.73 -15.10
N ASN A 12 -6.76 6.24 -15.62
CA ASN A 12 -7.68 7.22 -15.03
C ASN A 12 -8.58 6.72 -13.87
N THR A 13 -8.85 7.66 -12.95
CA THR A 13 -10.14 8.03 -12.32
C THR A 13 -10.77 7.23 -11.16
N ASN A 14 -10.90 7.97 -10.05
CA ASN A 14 -12.08 8.14 -9.18
C ASN A 14 -12.52 6.99 -8.25
N LYS A 15 -12.26 7.14 -6.93
CA LYS A 15 -13.34 7.53 -5.98
C LYS A 15 -12.80 7.92 -4.60
N LYS A 16 -13.40 9.01 -4.09
CA LYS A 16 -13.33 9.54 -2.72
C LYS A 16 -13.62 8.44 -1.69
N ASP A 17 -12.78 8.34 -0.66
CA ASP A 17 -13.22 7.88 0.64
C ASP A 17 -12.90 8.93 1.72
N ASN A 18 -13.80 9.92 1.78
CA ASN A 18 -14.04 10.71 2.96
C ASN A 18 -14.65 9.79 4.04
N LYS A 19 -13.82 9.06 4.78
CA LYS A 19 -14.20 8.53 6.09
C LYS A 19 -13.16 8.96 7.12
N LYS A 20 -13.44 10.09 7.76
CA LYS A 20 -12.99 10.37 9.13
C LYS A 20 -13.49 9.23 10.03
N LYS A 21 -12.74 8.14 10.07
CA LYS A 21 -12.77 7.15 11.15
C LYS A 21 -11.34 7.10 11.68
N ARG A 22 -11.20 6.98 12.99
CA ARG A 22 -9.91 6.90 13.69
C ARG A 22 -8.99 5.96 12.90
N PRO A 23 -7.70 6.29 12.70
CA PRO A 23 -6.82 5.40 11.96
C PRO A 23 -6.84 4.06 12.68
N ASP A 24 -7.41 3.05 12.03
CA ASP A 24 -7.31 1.69 12.51
C ASP A 24 -5.81 1.37 12.54
N PHE A 25 -5.31 0.83 13.65
CA PHE A 25 -3.90 0.44 13.79
C PHE A 25 -3.38 -0.37 12.59
N ILE A 26 -4.26 -1.19 12.01
CA ILE A 26 -4.01 -1.95 10.79
C ILE A 26 -3.75 -1.05 9.57
N GLU A 27 -4.51 0.03 9.41
CA GLU A 27 -4.34 0.98 8.31
C GLU A 27 -3.00 1.74 8.42
N GLU A 28 -2.61 2.14 9.63
CA GLU A 28 -1.29 2.74 9.87
C GLU A 28 -0.16 1.78 9.50
N MET A 29 -0.22 0.53 9.95
CA MET A 29 0.77 -0.48 9.58
C MET A 29 0.83 -0.75 8.07
N LYS A 30 -0.32 -0.78 7.38
CA LYS A 30 -0.33 -0.92 5.92
C LYS A 30 0.39 0.25 5.27
N MET A 31 0.16 1.47 5.72
CA MET A 31 0.81 2.68 5.20
C MET A 31 2.32 2.68 5.46
N GLU A 32 2.77 2.23 6.63
CA GLU A 32 4.20 2.02 6.91
C GLU A 32 4.81 1.00 5.95
N ILE A 33 4.16 -0.15 5.75
CA ILE A 33 4.65 -1.19 4.83
C ILE A 33 4.67 -0.67 3.39
N ALA A 34 3.68 0.12 2.98
CA ALA A 34 3.66 0.76 1.67
C ALA A 34 4.82 1.76 1.52
N SER A 35 5.19 2.46 2.60
CA SER A 35 6.37 3.32 2.65
C SER A 35 7.67 2.52 2.49
N GLU A 36 7.82 1.40 3.22
CA GLU A 36 8.97 0.49 3.08
C GLU A 36 9.13 -0.07 1.67
N LEU A 37 8.00 -0.34 1.00
CA LEU A 37 7.98 -0.87 -0.36
C LEU A 37 8.11 0.21 -1.44
N GLY A 38 8.14 1.49 -1.06
CA GLY A 38 8.26 2.62 -1.99
C GLY A 38 7.00 2.92 -2.82
N ILE A 39 5.86 2.33 -2.44
CA ILE A 39 4.56 2.48 -3.16
C ILE A 39 3.61 3.43 -2.44
N ILE A 40 4.04 4.08 -1.37
CA ILE A 40 3.22 4.99 -0.56
C ILE A 40 2.59 6.12 -1.40
N GLN A 41 3.31 6.64 -2.40
CA GLN A 41 2.77 7.67 -3.29
C GLN A 41 1.65 7.12 -4.16
N GLN A 42 1.81 5.91 -4.68
CA GLN A 42 0.78 5.23 -5.46
C GLN A 42 -0.47 4.98 -4.61
N VAL A 43 -0.32 4.47 -3.39
CA VAL A 43 -1.46 4.24 -2.48
C VAL A 43 -2.18 5.54 -2.11
N LYS A 44 -1.43 6.61 -1.84
CA LYS A 44 -2.03 7.93 -1.52
C LYS A 44 -2.78 8.55 -2.69
N ASN A 45 -2.29 8.36 -3.91
CA ASN A 45 -2.83 9.00 -5.10
C ASN A 45 -3.91 8.15 -5.78
N GLU A 46 -3.70 6.84 -5.88
CA GLU A 46 -4.51 5.89 -6.64
C GLU A 46 -5.32 4.94 -5.74
N GLY A 47 -5.01 4.87 -4.44
CA GLY A 47 -5.69 3.97 -3.49
C GLY A 47 -5.12 2.54 -3.48
N TRP A 48 -5.62 1.72 -2.57
CA TRP A 48 -5.16 0.33 -2.40
C TRP A 48 -5.49 -0.59 -3.59
N ASP A 49 -6.57 -0.31 -4.31
CA ASP A 49 -7.04 -1.11 -5.45
C ASP A 49 -6.16 -0.98 -6.70
N SER A 50 -5.30 0.06 -6.75
CA SER A 50 -4.35 0.30 -7.83
C SER A 50 -3.15 -0.67 -7.84
N LEU A 51 -2.95 -1.39 -6.73
CA LEU A 51 -1.76 -2.21 -6.55
C LEU A 51 -1.87 -3.54 -7.30
N SER A 52 -0.76 -3.95 -7.93
CA SER A 52 -0.65 -5.29 -8.49
C SER A 52 -0.90 -6.37 -7.42
N PRO A 53 -1.55 -7.50 -7.75
CA PRO A 53 -1.77 -8.63 -6.82
C PRO A 53 -0.50 -9.11 -6.11
N ARG A 54 0.66 -9.01 -6.79
CA ARG A 54 1.96 -9.35 -6.22
C ARG A 54 2.37 -8.40 -5.10
N ILE A 55 2.08 -7.11 -5.24
CA ILE A 55 2.46 -6.07 -4.28
C ILE A 55 1.47 -6.02 -3.11
N SER A 56 0.17 -6.06 -3.39
CA SER A 56 -0.87 -6.14 -2.36
C SER A 56 -0.71 -7.41 -1.51
N GLY A 57 -0.38 -8.56 -2.12
CA GLY A 57 -0.05 -9.80 -1.41
C GLY A 57 1.17 -9.68 -0.49
N LYS A 58 2.23 -8.97 -0.92
CA LYS A 58 3.39 -8.70 -0.06
C LYS A 58 3.03 -7.83 1.15
N ILE A 59 2.19 -6.82 0.97
CA ILE A 59 1.70 -5.96 2.07
C ILE A 59 0.91 -6.82 3.07
N GLY A 60 -0.08 -7.59 2.59
CA GLY A 60 -0.88 -8.46 3.45
C GLY A 60 -0.06 -9.51 4.20
N GLY A 61 0.98 -10.07 3.57
CA GLY A 61 1.92 -10.98 4.21
C GLY A 61 2.71 -10.32 5.35
N LYS A 62 3.30 -9.15 5.10
CA LYS A 62 4.04 -8.38 6.13
C LYS A 62 3.11 -7.94 7.27
N LEU A 63 1.91 -7.48 6.96
CA LEU A 63 0.90 -7.08 7.94
C LEU A 63 0.55 -8.25 8.86
N SER A 64 0.26 -9.41 8.29
CA SER A 64 -0.06 -10.63 9.03
C SER A 64 1.09 -11.08 9.93
N GLN A 65 2.33 -11.01 9.45
CA GLN A 65 3.51 -11.34 10.25
C GLN A 65 3.67 -10.40 11.45
N ARG A 66 3.47 -9.09 11.25
CA ARG A 66 3.56 -8.12 12.35
C ARG A 66 2.42 -8.31 13.36
N LEU A 67 1.19 -8.53 12.90
CA LEU A 67 0.04 -8.78 13.79
C LEU A 67 0.25 -10.04 14.65
N LYS A 68 0.80 -11.12 14.07
CA LYS A 68 1.17 -12.33 14.81
C LYS A 68 2.23 -12.09 15.89
N ARG A 69 3.13 -11.12 15.70
CA ARG A 69 4.17 -10.78 16.70
C ARG A 69 3.61 -9.96 17.85
N ILE A 70 2.57 -9.16 17.61
CA ILE A 70 1.93 -8.32 18.64
C ILE A 70 0.99 -9.16 19.51
N ASN A 71 0.29 -10.13 18.91
CA ASN A 71 -0.61 -11.03 19.63
C ASN A 71 0.10 -12.23 20.27
N LYS A 72 1.43 -12.20 20.37
CA LYS A 72 2.25 -13.24 20.99
C LYS A 72 2.91 -12.69 22.24
#